data_AF-A0A4Q1A3R6-F1
#
_entry.id   AF-A0A4Q1A3R6-F1
#
_cell.length_a   1.000
_cell.length_b   1.000
_cell.length_c   1.000
_cell.angle_alpha   90.00
_cell.angle_beta   90.00
_cell.angle_gamma   90.00
#
_symmetry.space_group_name_H-M   'P 1'
#
loop_
_entity.id
_entity.type
_entity.pdbx_description
1 polymer ?
#
loop_
_entity_poly.entity_id
_entity_poly.type
_entity_poly.pdbx_seq_one_letter_code
_entity_poly.pdbx_strand_id
1 'polypeptide(L)'
;TYSVDVATSDLLADNSVEVDVVSTDAAGNSVTSEGSRDISVDLEAESGTVTVNTIAGDDVINASESGAETIAVSGTATGGDI
;
A
#
# COMPACT_ATOMS: atom_id res chain seq x y z
N THR A 1 3.29 24.93 -17.82
CA THR A 1 3.42 23.79 -16.88
C THR A 1 4.80 23.19 -17.03
N TYR A 2 5.37 22.69 -15.94
CA TYR A 2 6.69 22.05 -15.89
C TYR A 2 6.54 20.62 -15.38
N SER A 3 7.52 19.76 -15.68
CA SER A 3 7.58 18.37 -15.21
C SER A 3 9.03 17.95 -15.07
N VAL A 4 9.33 17.21 -14.01
CA VAL A 4 10.63 16.59 -13.77
C VAL A 4 10.40 15.22 -13.15
N ASP A 5 11.20 14.24 -13.56
CA ASP A 5 11.17 12.92 -12.96
C ASP A 5 11.99 12.94 -11.67
N VAL A 6 11.41 12.42 -10.58
CA VAL A 6 12.07 12.25 -9.29
C VAL A 6 12.29 10.77 -9.05
N ALA A 7 13.50 10.38 -8.64
CA ALA A 7 13.78 8.99 -8.35
C ALA A 7 13.07 8.55 -7.07
N THR A 8 12.47 7.36 -7.08
CA THR A 8 11.81 6.81 -5.89
C THR A 8 12.77 6.70 -4.71
N SER A 9 14.05 6.37 -4.94
CA SER A 9 15.07 6.31 -3.88
C SER A 9 15.23 7.62 -3.13
N ASP A 10 15.07 8.75 -3.81
CA ASP A 10 15.20 10.06 -3.20
C ASP A 10 13.98 10.33 -2.32
N LEU A 11 12.78 9.98 -2.80
CA LEU A 11 11.53 10.07 -2.03
C LEU A 11 11.46 9.10 -0.83
N LEU A 12 12.25 8.03 -0.84
CA LEU A 12 12.40 7.12 0.30
C LEU A 12 13.37 7.66 1.35
N ALA A 13 14.31 8.51 0.95
CA ALA A 13 15.27 9.15 1.85
C ALA A 13 14.73 10.47 2.43
N ASP A 14 13.97 11.22 1.62
CA ASP A 14 13.28 12.45 1.98
C ASP A 14 11.92 12.52 1.28
N ASN A 15 10.86 12.56 2.08
CA ASN A 15 9.49 12.52 1.61
C ASN A 15 8.94 13.90 1.22
N SER A 16 9.74 14.96 1.26
CA SER A 16 9.33 16.31 0.88
C SER A 16 9.93 16.74 -0.46
N VAL A 17 9.11 17.35 -1.31
CA VAL A 17 9.55 17.93 -2.59
C VAL A 17 9.33 19.44 -2.55
N GLU A 18 10.42 20.19 -2.69
CA GLU A 18 10.43 21.66 -2.76
C GLU A 18 10.70 22.14 -4.20
N VAL A 19 10.03 23.22 -4.60
CA VAL A 19 10.13 23.81 -5.93
C VAL A 19 10.28 25.32 -5.82
N ASP A 20 11.39 25.84 -6.35
CA ASP A 20 11.66 27.27 -6.48
C ASP A 20 11.54 27.72 -7.93
N VAL A 21 10.67 28.71 -8.16
CA VAL A 21 10.53 29.36 -9.46
C VAL A 21 11.02 30.80 -9.38
N VAL A 22 12.18 31.06 -9.96
CA VAL A 22 12.73 32.41 -10.08
C VAL A 22 12.21 33.08 -11.36
N SER A 23 11.51 34.20 -11.21
CA SER A 23 11.04 35.04 -12.31
C SER A 23 11.77 36.37 -12.29
N THR A 24 12.25 36.83 -13.45
CA THR A 24 12.94 38.12 -13.59
C THR A 24 12.21 39.02 -14.57
N ASP A 25 11.97 40.28 -14.21
CA ASP A 25 11.31 41.25 -15.08
C ASP A 25 12.30 41.91 -16.08
N ALA A 26 11.77 42.73 -17.00
CA ALA A 26 12.58 43.43 -18.00
C ALA A 26 13.54 44.48 -17.41
N ALA A 27 13.30 44.93 -16.17
CA ALA A 27 14.16 45.85 -15.45
C ALA A 27 15.27 45.13 -14.65
N GLY A 28 15.24 43.79 -14.61
CA GLY A 28 16.22 42.96 -13.91
C GLY A 28 15.87 42.64 -12.46
N ASN A 29 14.65 42.91 -12.01
CA ASN A 29 14.21 42.52 -10.67
C ASN A 29 13.80 41.05 -10.67
N SER A 30 14.28 40.28 -9.69
CA SER A 30 13.93 38.87 -9.53
C SER A 30 13.02 38.63 -8.33
N VAL A 31 12.08 37.69 -8.47
CA VAL A 31 11.24 37.16 -7.39
C VAL A 31 11.27 35.64 -7.44
N THR A 32 11.38 35.00 -6.27
CA THR A 32 11.26 33.55 -6.11
C THR A 32 9.85 33.23 -5.64
N SER A 33 9.21 32.25 -6.27
CA SER A 33 7.97 31.62 -5.80
C SER A 33 8.28 30.20 -5.38
N GLU A 34 7.97 29.87 -4.13
CA GLU A 34 8.27 28.58 -3.51
C GLU A 34 6.99 27.72 -3.46
N GLY A 35 7.15 26.41 -3.51
CA GLY A 35 6.07 25.46 -3.29
C GLY A 35 6.61 24.13 -2.78
N SER A 36 5.89 23.52 -1.85
CA SER A 36 6.28 22.24 -1.28
C SER A 36 5.16 21.21 -1.33
N ARG A 37 5.53 19.93 -1.36
CA ARG A 37 4.60 18.82 -1.26
C ARG A 37 5.25 17.64 -0.54
N ASP A 38 4.58 17.17 0.50
CA ASP A 38 4.94 15.93 1.17
C ASP A 38 4.30 14.72 0.49
N ILE A 39 5.04 13.62 0.46
CA ILE A 39 4.66 12.34 -0.14
C ILE A 39 4.66 11.29 0.97
N SER A 40 3.52 10.64 1.23
CA SER A 40 3.49 9.47 2.12
C SER A 40 4.01 8.24 1.38
N VAL A 41 4.93 7.51 1.98
CA VAL A 41 5.40 6.22 1.49
C VAL A 41 4.98 5.15 2.49
N ASP A 42 4.29 4.13 1.98
CA ASP A 42 3.96 2.91 2.70
C ASP A 42 4.66 1.74 2.01
N LEU A 43 5.64 1.14 2.70
CA LEU A 43 6.40 -0.02 2.24
C LEU A 43 6.21 -1.24 3.14
N GLU A 44 5.41 -1.11 4.19
CA GLU A 44 5.29 -2.14 5.22
C GLU A 44 3.92 -2.78 5.11
N ALA A 45 3.90 -4.09 4.84
CA ALA A 45 2.68 -4.86 4.92
C ALA A 45 2.54 -5.42 6.34
N GLU A 46 1.37 -5.26 6.95
CA GLU A 46 1.10 -5.86 8.24
C GLU A 46 0.67 -7.33 8.08
N SER A 47 1.21 -8.18 8.96
CA SER A 47 0.90 -9.60 8.95
C SER A 47 -0.51 -9.86 9.49
N GLY A 48 -1.27 -10.67 8.76
CA GLY A 48 -2.57 -11.16 9.20
C GLY A 48 -2.50 -12.52 9.89
N THR A 49 -3.63 -12.94 10.44
CA THR A 49 -3.83 -14.29 10.95
C THR A 49 -4.88 -15.00 10.11
N VAL A 50 -4.59 -16.25 9.73
CA VAL A 50 -5.53 -17.13 9.02
C VAL A 50 -5.82 -18.36 9.87
N THR A 51 -7.09 -18.71 10.00
CA THR A 51 -7.54 -19.91 10.69
C THR A 51 -8.44 -20.74 9.79
N VAL A 52 -8.49 -22.04 10.04
CA VAL A 52 -9.42 -22.98 9.41
C VAL A 52 -10.31 -23.55 10.50
N ASN A 53 -11.62 -23.56 10.25
CA ASN A 53 -12.61 -24.15 11.15
C ASN A 53 -12.54 -25.69 11.08
N THR A 54 -13.14 -26.37 12.05
CA THR A 54 -13.29 -27.82 12.04
C THR A 54 -13.93 -28.31 10.75
N ILE A 55 -13.31 -29.28 10.08
CA ILE A 55 -13.85 -29.86 8.84
C ILE A 55 -14.94 -30.88 9.21
N ALA A 56 -15.99 -30.96 8.40
CA ALA A 56 -17.14 -31.85 8.63
C ALA A 56 -17.84 -31.70 10.00
N GLY A 57 -17.52 -30.65 10.77
CA GLY A 57 -18.11 -30.36 12.08
C GLY A 57 -17.44 -31.04 13.27
N ASP A 58 -16.62 -32.07 13.05
CA ASP A 58 -15.94 -32.85 14.11
C ASP A 58 -14.46 -33.15 13.81
N ASP A 59 -13.89 -32.56 12.76
CA ASP A 59 -12.51 -32.76 12.30
C ASP A 59 -12.21 -34.21 11.87
N VAL A 60 -13.24 -34.98 11.53
CA VAL A 60 -13.12 -36.36 11.02
C VAL A 60 -13.95 -36.52 9.76
N ILE A 61 -13.34 -37.02 8.69
CA ILE A 61 -14.10 -37.37 7.49
C ILE A 61 -14.60 -38.81 7.58
N ASN A 62 -15.92 -38.98 7.59
CA ASN A 62 -16.57 -40.28 7.53
C ASN A 62 -16.84 -40.73 6.07
N ALA A 63 -17.31 -41.98 5.92
CA ALA A 63 -17.55 -42.56 4.60
C ALA A 63 -18.61 -41.80 3.78
N SER A 64 -19.65 -41.26 4.44
CA SER A 64 -20.70 -40.49 3.77
C SER A 64 -20.16 -39.14 3.29
N GLU A 65 -19.35 -38.46 4.09
CA GLU A 65 -18.71 -37.20 3.72
C GLU A 65 -17.66 -37.41 2.63
N SER A 66 -16.85 -38.46 2.71
CA SER A 66 -15.86 -38.79 1.67
C SER A 66 -16.49 -39.18 0.33
N GLY A 67 -17.75 -39.63 0.35
CA GLY A 67 -18.53 -39.96 -0.83
C GLY A 67 -19.28 -38.76 -1.44
N ALA A 68 -19.27 -37.61 -0.77
CA ALA A 68 -19.85 -36.38 -1.30
C ALA A 68 -18.92 -35.78 -2.39
N GLU A 69 -19.50 -35.11 -3.39
CA GLU A 69 -18.70 -34.44 -4.44
C GLU A 69 -17.83 -33.31 -3.89
N THR A 70 -18.27 -32.65 -2.80
CA THR A 70 -17.54 -31.55 -2.16
C THR A 70 -17.75 -31.55 -0.65
N ILE A 71 -16.73 -31.07 0.06
CA ILE A 71 -16.78 -30.78 1.49
C ILE A 71 -16.44 -29.30 1.65
N ALA A 72 -17.31 -28.54 2.33
CA ALA A 72 -17.07 -27.14 2.59
C ALA A 72 -15.96 -26.97 3.64
N VAL A 73 -14.90 -26.28 3.24
CA VAL A 73 -13.84 -25.82 4.15
C VAL A 73 -14.07 -24.34 4.42
N SER A 74 -14.09 -23.96 5.68
CA SER A 74 -14.29 -22.57 6.09
C SER A 74 -13.23 -22.15 7.11
N GLY A 75 -13.11 -20.86 7.34
CA GLY A 75 -12.08 -20.30 8.21
C GLY A 75 -12.25 -18.79 8.36
N THR A 76 -11.29 -18.14 8.99
CA THR A 76 -11.25 -16.67 9.10
C THR A 76 -9.89 -16.15 8.67
N ALA A 77 -9.88 -14.93 8.11
CA ALA A 77 -8.68 -14.13 7.88
C ALA A 77 -8.91 -12.79 8.58
N THR A 78 -8.00 -12.41 9.49
CA THR A 78 -8.16 -11.23 10.33
C THR A 78 -6.83 -10.51 10.56
N GLY A 79 -6.86 -9.18 10.65
CA GLY A 79 -5.68 -8.35 10.90
C GLY A 79 -4.70 -8.36 9.74
N GLY A 80 -3.70 -7.47 9.73
CA GLY A 80 -2.88 -7.26 8.54
C GLY A 80 -3.58 -6.43 7.47
N ASP A 81 -2.98 -6.39 6.29
CA ASP A 81 -3.55 -5.73 5.11
C ASP A 81 -4.55 -6.67 4.43
N ILE A 82 -5.79 -6.72 4.95
CA ILE A 82 -6.88 -7.58 4.44
C ILE A 82 -7.92 -6.78 3.68
#